data_AF-A0A0B7FP02-F1
#
_entry.id   AF-A0A0B7FP02-F1
#
_cell.length_a   1.000
_cell.length_b   1.000
_cell.length_c   1.000
_cell.angle_alpha   90.00
_cell.angle_beta   90.00
_cell.angle_gamma   90.00
#
_symmetry.space_group_name_H-M   'P 1'
#
loop_
_entity.id
_entity.type
_entity.pdbx_description
1 polymer ?
#
loop_
_entity_poly.entity_id
_entity_poly.type
_entity_poly.pdbx_seq_one_letter_code
_entity_poly.pdbx_strand_id
1 'polypeptide(L)'
;MVSTFVRLGPNHVSIADPDALEAVYGHSNGTLKSDFYHIFKNGPRTNTFNTLDRAEHSKKRRRLANMFSPQNVLAFQPRVRSHIRELCAQWDLRCKDAARGLSGSNWISKDGQAAMNVCAQFSYLAFDIIGDLALGSPFGLIQAQTDSSLSIESVDESGEPVRGELRVPVIKAITGAVAVSTRIGVFPAWTHKLLRLLPWNMSGITDRINLFKLAVASVEARVKRAPRDEG
;
A
#
# COMPACT_ATOMS: atom_id res chain seq x y z
N MET A 1 -2.45 -34.55 19.91
CA MET A 1 -3.44 -34.05 18.94
C MET A 1 -3.55 -32.54 19.11
N VAL A 2 -3.15 -31.76 18.11
CA VAL A 2 -3.42 -30.32 18.11
C VAL A 2 -4.86 -30.16 17.64
N SER A 3 -5.73 -29.53 18.44
CA SER A 3 -7.10 -29.22 18.02
C SER A 3 -7.05 -28.29 16.82
N THR A 4 -7.81 -28.59 15.76
CA THR A 4 -7.93 -27.73 14.57
C THR A 4 -8.78 -26.48 14.83
N PHE A 5 -9.50 -26.43 15.95
CA PHE A 5 -10.29 -25.28 16.38
C PHE A 5 -9.80 -24.78 17.73
N VAL A 6 -9.42 -23.51 17.81
CA VAL A 6 -8.92 -22.87 19.03
C VAL A 6 -9.65 -21.56 19.27
N ARG A 7 -10.39 -21.43 20.38
CA ARG A 7 -11.03 -20.17 20.77
C ARG A 7 -9.98 -19.23 21.38
N LEU A 8 -9.77 -18.08 20.73
CA LEU A 8 -8.83 -17.04 21.17
C LEU A 8 -9.49 -15.95 22.03
N GLY A 9 -10.81 -15.84 21.95
CA GLY A 9 -11.61 -14.89 22.72
C GLY A 9 -13.10 -15.18 22.63
N PRO A 10 -13.97 -14.37 23.27
CA PRO A 10 -15.41 -14.65 23.34
C PRO A 10 -16.08 -14.87 21.98
N ASN A 11 -15.66 -14.09 20.97
CA ASN A 11 -16.20 -14.10 19.61
C ASN A 11 -15.09 -14.35 18.55
N HIS A 12 -13.99 -15.01 18.93
CA HIS A 12 -12.85 -15.25 18.04
C HIS A 12 -12.41 -16.71 18.11
N VAL A 13 -12.47 -17.40 16.97
CA VAL A 13 -12.02 -18.78 16.81
C VAL A 13 -10.97 -18.82 15.70
N SER A 14 -9.81 -19.38 16.01
CA SER A 14 -8.80 -19.75 15.02
C SER A 14 -9.12 -21.15 14.51
N ILE A 15 -9.19 -21.28 13.19
CA ILE A 15 -9.54 -22.52 12.50
C ILE A 15 -8.34 -22.92 11.63
N ALA A 16 -7.78 -24.07 11.92
CA ALA A 16 -6.67 -24.71 11.20
C ALA A 16 -7.17 -26.03 10.59
N ASP A 17 -8.26 -25.94 9.83
CA ASP A 17 -8.93 -27.06 9.17
C ASP A 17 -9.18 -26.70 7.68
N PRO A 18 -8.61 -27.44 6.70
CA PRO A 18 -8.82 -27.15 5.29
C PRO A 18 -10.29 -27.31 4.86
N ASP A 19 -11.06 -28.19 5.49
CA ASP A 19 -12.46 -28.45 5.13
C ASP A 19 -13.37 -27.29 5.55
N ALA A 20 -12.92 -26.47 6.50
CA ALA A 20 -13.64 -25.27 6.93
C ALA A 20 -13.50 -24.08 5.95
N LEU A 21 -12.59 -24.15 4.97
CA LEU A 21 -12.36 -23.04 4.03
C LEU A 21 -13.62 -22.69 3.25
N GLU A 22 -14.32 -23.70 2.73
CA GLU A 22 -15.57 -23.48 1.99
C GLU A 22 -16.64 -22.95 2.94
N ALA A 23 -16.82 -23.54 4.12
CA ALA A 23 -17.81 -23.06 5.10
C ALA A 23 -17.61 -21.57 5.48
N VAL A 24 -16.36 -21.11 5.63
CA VAL A 24 -16.04 -19.73 6.06
C VAL A 24 -16.03 -18.75 4.89
N TYR A 25 -15.40 -19.10 3.77
CA TYR A 25 -15.12 -18.20 2.63
C TYR A 25 -15.93 -18.49 1.37
N GLY A 26 -16.66 -19.60 1.34
CA GLY A 26 -17.46 -20.05 0.21
C GLY A 26 -18.53 -19.05 -0.20
N HIS A 27 -18.86 -19.07 -1.49
CA HIS A 27 -19.90 -18.20 -2.04
C HIS A 27 -21.25 -18.62 -1.43
N SER A 28 -22.06 -17.63 -1.00
CA SER A 28 -23.41 -17.79 -0.42
C SER A 28 -23.54 -18.19 1.05
N ASN A 29 -22.46 -18.54 1.77
CA ASN A 29 -22.51 -19.07 3.15
C ASN A 29 -22.92 -18.08 4.26
N GLY A 30 -23.48 -16.90 3.92
CA GLY A 30 -24.00 -15.95 4.91
C GLY A 30 -22.96 -15.23 5.77
N THR A 31 -21.71 -15.72 5.85
CA THR A 31 -20.62 -15.10 6.62
C THR A 31 -20.32 -13.68 6.16
N LEU A 32 -20.17 -12.78 7.14
CA LEU A 32 -19.83 -11.38 6.92
C LEU A 32 -18.45 -11.10 7.48
N LYS A 33 -17.78 -10.08 6.92
CA LYS A 33 -16.62 -9.48 7.57
C LYS A 33 -17.04 -9.00 8.96
N SER A 34 -16.20 -9.26 9.96
CA SER A 34 -16.45 -8.80 11.32
C SER A 34 -16.24 -7.29 11.46
N ASP A 35 -16.72 -6.75 12.57
CA ASP A 35 -16.51 -5.37 13.01
C ASP A 35 -15.04 -4.97 13.10
N PHE A 36 -14.12 -5.94 13.26
CA PHE A 36 -12.66 -5.77 13.13
C PHE A 36 -12.29 -4.87 11.95
N TYR A 37 -12.94 -5.03 10.79
CA TYR A 37 -12.58 -4.27 9.59
C TYR A 37 -12.86 -2.76 9.70
N HIS A 38 -13.73 -2.32 10.62
CA HIS A 38 -14.00 -0.88 10.83
C HIS A 38 -12.77 -0.10 11.26
N ILE A 39 -11.79 -0.74 11.91
CA ILE A 39 -10.58 -0.06 12.36
C ILE A 39 -9.75 0.50 11.19
N PHE A 40 -9.89 -0.07 9.99
CA PHE A 40 -9.20 0.33 8.76
C PHE A 40 -9.94 1.43 7.96
N LYS A 41 -10.92 2.12 8.57
CA LYS A 41 -11.61 3.24 7.93
C LYS A 41 -10.73 4.49 7.93
N ASN A 42 -10.23 4.86 6.74
CA ASN A 42 -9.29 5.98 6.53
C ASN A 42 -9.96 7.26 5.98
N GLY A 43 -11.22 7.52 6.31
CA GLY A 43 -11.98 8.68 5.80
C GLY A 43 -13.46 8.62 6.19
N PRO A 44 -14.32 9.49 5.64
CA PRO A 44 -15.74 9.53 5.99
C PRO A 44 -16.50 8.30 5.48
N ARG A 45 -16.05 7.70 4.36
CA ARG A 45 -16.67 6.54 3.70
C ARG A 45 -15.83 5.28 3.84
N THR A 46 -16.49 4.13 3.82
CA THR A 46 -15.83 2.82 3.73
C THR A 46 -15.37 2.55 2.30
N ASN A 47 -14.26 1.82 2.13
CA ASN A 47 -13.75 1.33 0.86
C ASN A 47 -14.10 -0.17 0.69
N THR A 48 -13.73 -0.78 -0.44
CA THR A 48 -14.01 -2.20 -0.70
C THR A 48 -13.41 -3.13 0.37
N PHE A 49 -12.26 -2.79 0.95
CA PHE A 49 -11.62 -3.60 1.98
C PHE A 49 -12.43 -3.63 3.30
N ASN A 50 -12.90 -2.49 3.78
CA ASN A 50 -13.54 -2.36 5.10
C ASN A 50 -15.08 -2.27 5.09
N THR A 51 -15.73 -2.45 3.94
CA THR A 51 -17.20 -2.50 3.85
C THR A 51 -17.70 -3.88 4.28
N LEU A 52 -18.57 -3.92 5.31
CA LEU A 52 -19.16 -5.16 5.83
C LEU A 52 -20.42 -5.58 5.07
N ASP A 53 -21.26 -4.60 4.72
CA ASP A 53 -22.51 -4.86 4.00
C ASP A 53 -22.22 -5.42 2.59
N ARG A 54 -22.89 -6.53 2.26
CA ARG A 54 -22.66 -7.26 1.00
C ARG A 54 -23.10 -6.47 -0.22
N ALA A 55 -24.24 -5.78 -0.15
CA ALA A 55 -24.78 -5.03 -1.27
C ALA A 55 -23.88 -3.84 -1.61
N GLU A 56 -23.48 -3.06 -0.59
CA GLU A 56 -22.55 -1.96 -0.71
C GLU A 56 -21.16 -2.41 -1.16
N HIS A 57 -20.66 -3.53 -0.62
CA HIS A 57 -19.40 -4.12 -1.06
C HIS A 57 -19.46 -4.51 -2.54
N SER A 58 -20.55 -5.16 -2.98
CA SER A 58 -20.75 -5.56 -4.38
C SER A 58 -20.76 -4.36 -5.32
N LYS A 59 -21.48 -3.29 -4.96
CA LYS A 59 -21.50 -2.03 -5.73
C LYS A 59 -20.10 -1.42 -5.86
N LYS A 60 -19.34 -1.33 -4.77
CA LYS A 60 -17.97 -0.76 -4.79
C LYS A 60 -17.00 -1.63 -5.57
N ARG A 61 -17.05 -2.95 -5.37
CA ARG A 61 -16.25 -3.91 -6.14
C ARG A 61 -16.53 -3.80 -7.63
N ARG A 62 -17.80 -3.69 -8.03
CA ARG A 62 -18.19 -3.54 -9.44
C ARG A 62 -17.59 -2.30 -10.08
N ARG A 63 -17.55 -1.16 -9.38
CA ARG A 63 -16.91 0.08 -9.87
C ARG A 63 -15.42 -0.09 -10.16
N LEU A 64 -14.72 -0.92 -9.39
CA LEU A 64 -13.28 -1.17 -9.55
C LEU A 64 -12.99 -2.34 -10.50
N ALA A 65 -13.95 -3.25 -10.73
CA ALA A 65 -13.72 -4.50 -11.44
C ALA A 65 -13.15 -4.31 -12.86
N ASN A 66 -13.57 -3.26 -13.57
CA ASN A 66 -13.06 -2.99 -14.92
C ASN A 66 -11.54 -2.80 -14.91
N MET A 67 -10.97 -2.09 -13.93
CA MET A 67 -9.52 -1.87 -13.85
C MET A 67 -8.72 -3.17 -13.72
N PHE A 68 -9.33 -4.25 -13.22
CA PHE A 68 -8.71 -5.55 -13.04
C PHE A 68 -9.16 -6.58 -14.10
N SER A 69 -9.79 -6.15 -15.19
CA SER A 69 -10.12 -7.04 -16.30
C SER A 69 -8.84 -7.57 -16.96
N PRO A 70 -8.81 -8.80 -17.51
CA PRO A 70 -7.63 -9.34 -18.16
C PRO A 70 -7.03 -8.42 -19.24
N GLN A 71 -7.89 -7.76 -20.02
CA GLN A 71 -7.48 -6.79 -21.03
C GLN A 71 -6.78 -5.57 -20.42
N ASN A 72 -7.32 -4.99 -19.35
CA ASN A 72 -6.71 -3.83 -18.68
C ASN A 72 -5.41 -4.21 -17.95
N VAL A 73 -5.35 -5.41 -17.36
CA VAL A 73 -4.11 -5.93 -16.76
C VAL A 73 -3.00 -6.05 -17.81
N LEU A 74 -3.32 -6.57 -19.01
CA LEU A 74 -2.36 -6.61 -20.13
C LEU A 74 -1.97 -5.20 -20.60
N ALA A 75 -2.92 -4.26 -20.61
CA ALA A 75 -2.64 -2.87 -20.95
C ALA A 75 -1.68 -2.19 -19.95
N PHE A 76 -1.60 -2.66 -18.70
CA PHE A 76 -0.64 -2.16 -17.71
C PHE A 76 0.78 -2.75 -17.85
N GLN A 77 0.94 -3.85 -18.59
CA GLN A 77 2.22 -4.55 -18.74
C GLN A 77 3.38 -3.64 -19.18
N PRO A 78 3.24 -2.70 -20.13
CA PRO A 78 4.32 -1.80 -20.50
C PRO A 78 4.78 -0.91 -19.35
N ARG A 79 3.86 -0.40 -18.53
CA ARG A 79 4.17 0.42 -17.35
C ARG A 79 4.92 -0.39 -16.30
N VAL A 80 4.40 -1.58 -15.95
CA VAL A 80 5.05 -2.49 -15.00
C VAL A 80 6.47 -2.86 -15.46
N ARG A 81 6.63 -3.16 -16.76
CA ARG A 81 7.95 -3.47 -17.34
C ARG A 81 8.92 -2.30 -17.25
N SER A 82 8.45 -1.06 -17.35
CA SER A 82 9.29 0.13 -17.18
C SER A 82 9.88 0.19 -15.77
N HIS A 83 9.05 0.01 -14.74
CA HIS A 83 9.50 0.00 -13.33
C HIS A 83 10.49 -1.15 -13.04
N ILE A 84 10.24 -2.34 -13.62
CA ILE A 84 11.19 -3.47 -13.49
C ILE A 84 12.54 -3.12 -14.11
N ARG A 85 12.55 -2.51 -15.31
CA ARG A 85 13.80 -2.08 -15.96
C ARG A 85 14.53 -1.03 -15.15
N GLU A 86 13.80 -0.10 -14.55
CA GLU A 86 14.37 0.93 -13.67
C GLU A 86 15.05 0.30 -12.44
N LEU A 87 14.40 -0.70 -11.82
CA LEU A 87 15.00 -1.44 -10.72
C LEU A 87 16.27 -2.19 -11.16
N CYS A 88 16.22 -2.89 -12.30
CA CYS A 88 17.40 -3.58 -12.83
C CYS A 88 18.55 -2.60 -13.09
N ALA A 89 18.27 -1.43 -13.66
CA ALA A 89 19.29 -0.42 -13.90
C ALA A 89 19.95 0.07 -12.59
N GLN A 90 19.15 0.24 -11.52
CA GLN A 90 19.67 0.56 -10.19
C GLN A 90 20.53 -0.57 -9.60
N TRP A 91 20.22 -1.84 -9.87
CA TRP A 91 21.03 -2.97 -9.45
C TRP A 91 22.33 -3.07 -10.25
N ASP A 92 22.28 -2.87 -11.57
CA ASP A 92 23.45 -2.87 -12.44
C ASP A 92 24.46 -1.78 -12.02
N LEU A 93 23.97 -0.60 -11.66
CA LEU A 93 24.80 0.48 -11.12
C LEU A 93 25.52 0.05 -9.84
N ARG A 94 24.81 -0.61 -8.92
CA ARG A 94 25.39 -1.11 -7.66
C ARG A 94 26.41 -2.21 -7.89
N CYS A 95 26.17 -3.11 -8.82
CA CYS A 95 27.15 -4.12 -9.21
C CYS A 95 28.45 -3.47 -9.72
N LYS A 96 28.34 -2.42 -10.56
CA LYS A 96 29.50 -1.65 -11.04
C LYS A 96 30.21 -0.90 -9.91
N ASP A 97 29.47 -0.33 -8.96
CA ASP A 97 30.03 0.36 -7.80
C ASP A 97 30.71 -0.61 -6.85
N ALA A 98 30.11 -1.78 -6.61
CA ALA A 98 30.64 -2.81 -5.73
C ALA A 98 31.95 -3.39 -6.25
N ALA A 99 32.06 -3.61 -7.57
CA ALA A 99 33.29 -4.02 -8.23
C ALA A 99 34.44 -3.01 -8.04
N ARG A 100 34.12 -1.75 -7.77
CA ARG A 100 35.07 -0.68 -7.42
C ARG A 100 35.29 -0.53 -5.91
N GLY A 101 34.71 -1.41 -5.09
CA GLY A 101 34.78 -1.35 -3.63
C GLY A 101 33.93 -0.25 -2.99
N LEU A 102 33.05 0.42 -3.74
CA LEU A 102 32.18 1.46 -3.22
C LEU A 102 30.97 0.84 -2.51
N SER A 103 30.44 1.52 -1.49
CA SER A 103 29.22 1.13 -0.78
C SER A 103 28.23 2.30 -0.76
N GLY A 104 26.95 2.02 -0.53
CA GLY A 104 25.90 3.03 -0.47
C GLY A 104 25.17 3.05 0.87
N SER A 105 24.13 3.89 0.95
CA SER A 105 23.31 4.03 2.16
C SER A 105 22.45 2.80 2.47
N ASN A 106 22.05 2.03 1.45
CA ASN A 106 21.14 0.90 1.59
C ASN A 106 21.74 -0.43 1.08
N TRP A 107 23.04 -0.48 0.83
CA TRP A 107 23.78 -1.64 0.34
C TRP A 107 25.27 -1.51 0.64
N ILE A 108 25.98 -2.63 0.75
CA ILE A 108 27.43 -2.67 1.01
C ILE A 108 28.15 -3.47 -0.08
N SER A 109 29.39 -3.09 -0.42
CA SER A 109 30.27 -3.93 -1.22
C SER A 109 30.91 -5.00 -0.35
N LYS A 110 30.85 -6.24 -0.80
CA LYS A 110 31.51 -7.39 -0.20
C LYS A 110 32.14 -8.20 -1.31
N ASP A 111 33.46 -8.34 -1.31
CA ASP A 111 34.20 -9.14 -2.28
C ASP A 111 33.90 -8.77 -3.75
N GLY A 112 33.71 -7.48 -4.03
CA GLY A 112 33.33 -6.97 -5.35
C GLY A 112 31.86 -7.15 -5.72
N GLN A 113 31.03 -7.67 -4.80
CA GLN A 113 29.59 -7.91 -5.00
C GLN A 113 28.75 -6.93 -4.17
N ALA A 114 27.60 -6.52 -4.71
CA ALA A 114 26.66 -5.66 -3.99
C ALA A 114 25.73 -6.49 -3.10
N ALA A 115 25.88 -6.38 -1.77
CA ALA A 115 24.98 -6.98 -0.80
C ALA A 115 23.93 -5.97 -0.35
N MET A 116 22.65 -6.29 -0.53
CA MET A 116 21.52 -5.40 -0.22
C MET A 116 20.28 -6.17 0.28
N ASN A 117 19.38 -5.46 0.96
CA ASN A 117 18.11 -6.05 1.39
C ASN A 117 17.10 -6.12 0.23
N VAL A 118 16.93 -7.32 -0.35
CA VAL A 118 16.02 -7.54 -1.48
C VAL A 118 14.55 -7.25 -1.16
N CYS A 119 14.11 -7.44 0.10
CA CYS A 119 12.73 -7.15 0.50
C CYS A 119 12.44 -5.65 0.42
N ALA A 120 13.41 -4.80 0.76
CA ALA A 120 13.29 -3.35 0.61
C ALA A 120 13.22 -2.97 -0.88
N GLN A 121 14.07 -3.57 -1.72
CA GLN A 121 14.09 -3.33 -3.17
C GLN A 121 12.77 -3.68 -3.85
N PHE A 122 12.19 -4.85 -3.52
CA PHE A 122 10.88 -5.24 -4.03
C PHE A 122 9.74 -4.39 -3.45
N SER A 123 9.89 -3.87 -2.23
CA SER A 123 8.93 -2.91 -1.69
C SER A 123 8.95 -1.61 -2.51
N TYR A 124 10.12 -1.07 -2.85
CA TYR A 124 10.24 0.11 -3.72
C TYR A 124 9.54 -0.10 -5.05
N LEU A 125 9.81 -1.24 -5.70
CA LEU A 125 9.17 -1.63 -6.96
C LEU A 125 7.64 -1.72 -6.83
N ALA A 126 7.15 -2.44 -5.82
CA ALA A 126 5.72 -2.64 -5.63
C ALA A 126 4.99 -1.32 -5.39
N PHE A 127 5.53 -0.44 -4.54
CA PHE A 127 4.89 0.83 -4.23
C PHE A 127 4.97 1.82 -5.40
N ASP A 128 6.04 1.86 -6.19
CA ASP A 128 6.09 2.70 -7.38
C ASP A 128 5.11 2.24 -8.47
N ILE A 129 4.97 0.93 -8.69
CA ILE A 129 3.93 0.38 -9.57
C ILE A 129 2.54 0.75 -9.06
N ILE A 130 2.27 0.59 -7.75
CA ILE A 130 0.98 0.96 -7.15
C ILE A 130 0.71 2.46 -7.32
N GLY A 131 1.70 3.31 -7.05
CA GLY A 131 1.59 4.75 -7.22
C GLY A 131 1.25 5.14 -8.66
N ASP A 132 1.99 4.61 -9.63
CA ASP A 132 1.76 4.88 -11.05
C ASP A 132 0.34 4.43 -11.49
N LEU A 133 -0.05 3.20 -11.19
CA LEU A 133 -1.34 2.67 -11.63
C LEU A 133 -2.53 3.32 -10.89
N ALA A 134 -2.43 3.50 -9.57
CA ALA A 134 -3.54 4.00 -8.75
C ALA A 134 -3.62 5.54 -8.74
N LEU A 135 -2.49 6.23 -8.62
CA LEU A 135 -2.43 7.69 -8.47
C LEU A 135 -2.05 8.41 -9.77
N GLY A 136 -1.50 7.69 -10.76
CA GLY A 136 -1.06 8.28 -12.04
C GLY A 136 0.39 8.78 -12.02
N SER A 137 1.13 8.54 -10.94
CA SER A 137 2.55 8.85 -10.84
C SER A 137 3.25 7.94 -9.82
N PRO A 138 4.48 7.47 -10.11
CA PRO A 138 5.26 6.72 -9.13
C PRO A 138 5.70 7.62 -7.97
N PHE A 139 5.91 7.02 -6.81
CA PHE A 139 6.46 7.70 -5.65
C PHE A 139 7.95 8.04 -5.83
N GLY A 140 8.65 7.31 -6.71
CA GLY A 140 10.06 7.49 -7.04
C GLY A 140 11.00 6.74 -6.08
N LEU A 141 10.50 5.71 -5.40
CA LEU A 141 11.27 4.94 -4.42
C LEU A 141 12.38 4.10 -5.07
N ILE A 142 12.15 3.60 -6.29
CA ILE A 142 13.17 2.86 -7.05
C ILE A 142 14.35 3.79 -7.34
N GLN A 143 14.12 5.02 -7.76
CA GLN A 143 15.21 5.95 -8.07
C GLN A 143 15.87 6.51 -6.82
N ALA A 144 15.06 6.87 -5.81
CA ALA A 144 15.57 7.36 -4.55
C ALA A 144 16.37 6.29 -3.79
N GLN A 145 16.09 5.01 -4.05
CA GLN A 145 16.70 3.88 -3.36
C GLN A 145 16.53 3.97 -1.84
N THR A 146 15.40 4.54 -1.43
CA THR A 146 15.04 4.75 -0.04
C THR A 146 13.53 4.89 0.07
N ASP A 147 12.99 4.62 1.25
CA ASP A 147 11.57 4.86 1.56
C ASP A 147 11.35 6.36 1.82
N SER A 148 11.49 7.18 0.78
CA SER A 148 11.32 8.63 0.86
C SER A 148 10.87 9.16 -0.49
N SER A 149 9.58 9.47 -0.59
CA SER A 149 9.03 10.23 -1.71
C SER A 149 9.03 11.72 -1.38
N LEU A 150 9.31 12.59 -2.36
CA LEU A 150 9.12 14.03 -2.18
C LEU A 150 7.63 14.37 -2.20
N SER A 151 7.20 15.25 -1.29
CA SER A 151 5.84 15.79 -1.28
C SER A 151 5.53 16.49 -2.60
N ILE A 152 4.25 16.53 -2.97
CA ILE A 152 3.77 17.40 -4.05
C ILE A 152 3.18 18.63 -3.37
N GLU A 153 3.81 19.79 -3.56
CA GLU A 153 3.38 21.05 -2.95
C GLU A 153 2.32 21.73 -3.79
N SER A 154 2.46 21.66 -5.11
CA SER A 154 1.49 22.19 -6.05
C SER A 154 1.46 21.36 -7.32
N VAL A 155 0.44 21.58 -8.12
CA VAL A 155 0.31 21.03 -9.46
C VAL A 155 0.17 22.22 -10.38
N ASP A 156 1.08 22.34 -11.34
CA ASP A 156 1.09 23.46 -12.27
C ASP A 156 -0.14 23.44 -13.22
N GLU A 157 -0.20 24.43 -14.12
CA GLU A 157 -1.29 24.56 -15.09
C GLU A 157 -1.30 23.42 -16.11
N SER A 158 -0.14 22.82 -16.39
CA SER A 158 0.01 21.67 -17.29
C SER A 158 -0.37 20.34 -16.63
N GLY A 159 -0.60 20.33 -15.31
CA GLY A 159 -0.92 19.14 -14.55
C GLY A 159 0.32 18.36 -14.09
N GLU A 160 1.51 18.93 -14.24
CA GLU A 160 2.74 18.32 -13.73
C GLU A 160 2.92 18.64 -12.24
N PRO A 161 3.29 17.63 -11.42
CA PRO A 161 3.44 17.80 -9.99
C PRO A 161 4.74 18.55 -9.67
N VAL A 162 4.62 19.69 -9.01
CA VAL A 162 5.75 20.42 -8.43
C VAL A 162 6.11 19.76 -7.11
N ARG A 163 7.24 19.05 -7.11
CA ARG A 163 7.74 18.34 -5.93
C ARG A 163 8.42 19.33 -4.98
N GLY A 164 8.00 19.28 -3.72
CA GLY A 164 8.59 20.04 -2.63
C GLY A 164 9.79 19.35 -1.99
N GLU A 165 10.20 19.87 -0.83
CA GLU A 165 11.36 19.34 -0.09
C GLU A 165 10.99 18.29 0.96
N LEU A 166 9.72 18.25 1.39
CA LEU A 166 9.28 17.36 2.46
C LEU A 166 9.37 15.90 2.01
N ARG A 167 10.13 15.11 2.77
CA ARG A 167 10.30 13.67 2.56
C ARG A 167 9.21 12.88 3.27
N VAL A 168 8.44 12.11 2.51
CA VAL A 168 7.34 11.27 2.99
C VAL A 168 7.75 9.80 2.92
N PRO A 169 7.83 9.08 4.05
CA PRO A 169 8.17 7.67 4.05
C PRO A 169 6.93 6.81 3.76
N VAL A 170 6.77 6.40 2.52
CA VAL A 170 5.56 5.75 1.98
C VAL A 170 5.32 4.38 2.62
N ILE A 171 6.33 3.52 2.59
CA ILE A 171 6.27 2.14 3.11
C ILE A 171 6.04 2.17 4.61
N LYS A 172 6.82 2.98 5.35
CA LYS A 172 6.70 3.14 6.80
C LYS A 172 5.32 3.68 7.19
N ALA A 173 4.80 4.68 6.48
CA ALA A 173 3.48 5.24 6.76
C ALA A 173 2.38 4.19 6.63
N ILE A 174 2.41 3.39 5.56
CA ILE A 174 1.39 2.36 5.28
C ILE A 174 1.51 1.20 6.26
N THR A 175 2.71 0.63 6.41
CA THR A 175 2.94 -0.51 7.33
C THR A 175 2.65 -0.12 8.77
N GLY A 176 3.05 1.08 9.20
CA GLY A 176 2.74 1.63 10.52
C GLY A 176 1.24 1.81 10.74
N ALA A 177 0.50 2.29 9.74
CA ALA A 177 -0.96 2.41 9.81
C ALA A 177 -1.66 1.07 9.97
N VAL A 178 -1.25 0.07 9.17
CA VAL A 178 -1.80 -1.30 9.25
C VAL A 178 -1.48 -1.94 10.59
N ALA A 179 -0.25 -1.77 11.10
CA ALA A 179 0.16 -2.33 12.38
C ALA A 179 -0.65 -1.75 13.55
N VAL A 180 -0.81 -0.42 13.61
CA VAL A 180 -1.63 0.23 14.64
C VAL A 180 -3.10 -0.21 14.54
N SER A 181 -3.64 -0.26 13.32
CA SER A 181 -5.03 -0.68 13.09
C SER A 181 -5.27 -2.12 13.56
N THR A 182 -4.35 -3.03 13.24
CA THR A 182 -4.45 -4.45 13.64
C THR A 182 -4.31 -4.62 15.15
N ARG A 183 -3.35 -3.92 15.78
CA ARG A 183 -3.17 -3.95 17.24
C ARG A 183 -4.40 -3.47 18.00
N ILE A 184 -5.08 -2.45 17.49
CA ILE A 184 -6.29 -1.91 18.14
C ILE A 184 -7.51 -2.76 17.82
N GLY A 185 -7.61 -3.27 16.59
CA GLY A 185 -8.79 -3.97 16.09
C GLY A 185 -9.13 -5.26 16.85
N VAL A 186 -8.15 -5.90 17.50
CA VAL A 186 -8.38 -7.11 18.31
C VAL A 186 -9.11 -6.84 19.63
N PHE A 187 -9.14 -5.58 20.09
CA PHE A 187 -9.85 -5.18 21.30
C PHE A 187 -11.32 -4.86 21.00
N PRO A 188 -12.22 -4.91 22.01
CA PRO A 188 -13.62 -4.54 21.84
C PRO A 188 -13.79 -3.12 21.28
N ALA A 189 -14.77 -2.92 20.39
CA ALA A 189 -14.95 -1.66 19.65
C ALA A 189 -15.04 -0.39 20.53
N TRP A 190 -15.61 -0.50 21.73
CA TRP A 190 -15.72 0.62 22.67
C TRP A 190 -14.35 1.14 23.14
N THR A 191 -13.33 0.30 23.14
CA THR A 191 -11.95 0.67 23.53
C THR A 191 -11.19 1.41 22.43
N HIS A 192 -11.61 1.28 21.16
CA HIS A 192 -10.80 1.72 20.01
C HIS A 192 -10.45 3.20 20.05
N LYS A 193 -11.39 4.07 20.47
CA LYS A 193 -11.13 5.51 20.59
C LYS A 193 -10.04 5.80 21.62
N LEU A 194 -10.12 5.16 22.78
CA LEU A 194 -9.13 5.31 23.85
C LEU A 194 -7.76 4.79 23.40
N LEU A 195 -7.73 3.59 22.81
CA LEU A 195 -6.49 2.96 22.38
C LEU A 195 -5.78 3.75 21.26
N ARG A 196 -6.52 4.44 20.40
CA ARG A 196 -5.95 5.32 19.37
C ARG A 196 -5.22 6.51 19.96
N LEU A 197 -5.63 7.02 21.13
CA LEU A 197 -5.04 8.18 21.78
C LEU A 197 -3.74 7.86 22.54
N LEU A 198 -3.41 6.58 22.71
CA LEU A 198 -2.22 6.17 23.43
C LEU A 198 -0.94 6.62 22.70
N PRO A 199 0.07 7.16 23.40
CA PRO A 199 1.25 7.76 22.77
C PRO A 199 1.98 6.85 21.75
N TRP A 200 2.07 5.55 22.04
CA TRP A 200 2.69 4.55 21.16
C TRP A 200 1.89 4.22 19.89
N ASN A 201 0.62 4.61 19.83
CA ASN A 201 -0.23 4.48 18.64
C ASN A 201 -0.32 5.79 17.84
N MET A 202 0.05 6.92 18.46
CA MET A 202 0.10 8.24 17.83
C MET A 202 1.37 8.44 16.99
N SER A 203 2.43 7.65 17.23
CA SER A 203 3.64 7.68 16.42
C SER A 203 3.32 7.35 14.95
N GLY A 204 3.70 8.25 14.02
CA GLY A 204 3.46 8.10 12.58
C GLY A 204 2.15 8.69 12.06
N ILE A 205 1.37 9.41 12.87
CA ILE A 205 0.19 10.16 12.37
C ILE A 205 0.59 11.19 11.32
N THR A 206 1.67 11.93 11.56
CA THR A 206 2.19 12.91 10.60
C THR A 206 2.56 12.26 9.27
N ASP A 207 3.27 11.12 9.31
CA ASP A 207 3.62 10.35 8.11
C ASP A 207 2.37 9.93 7.32
N ARG A 208 1.29 9.51 8.01
CA ARG A 208 0.02 9.15 7.37
C ARG A 208 -0.69 10.34 6.74
N ILE A 209 -0.72 11.48 7.44
CA ILE A 209 -1.30 12.72 6.91
C ILE A 209 -0.54 13.16 5.66
N ASN A 210 0.79 13.13 5.71
CA ASN A 210 1.64 13.52 4.59
C ASN A 210 1.48 12.58 3.40
N LEU A 211 1.39 11.27 3.64
CA LEU A 211 1.08 10.30 2.59
C LEU A 211 -0.30 10.55 1.97
N PHE A 212 -1.32 10.86 2.78
CA PHE A 212 -2.65 11.18 2.27
C PHE A 212 -2.63 12.44 1.41
N LYS A 213 -1.94 13.50 1.85
CA LYS A 213 -1.75 14.72 1.06
C LYS A 213 -1.05 14.44 -0.27
N LEU A 214 0.04 13.66 -0.23
CA LEU A 214 0.78 13.24 -1.42
C LEU A 214 -0.12 12.49 -2.40
N ALA A 215 -0.95 11.57 -1.90
CA ALA A 215 -1.89 10.81 -2.74
C ALA A 215 -2.96 11.70 -3.36
N VAL A 216 -3.55 12.63 -2.59
CA VAL A 216 -4.55 13.59 -3.09
C VAL A 216 -3.95 14.46 -4.19
N ALA A 217 -2.77 15.04 -3.96
CA ALA A 217 -2.09 15.88 -4.93
C ALA A 217 -1.73 15.12 -6.22
N SER A 218 -1.32 13.85 -6.09
CA SER A 218 -1.04 12.99 -7.26
C SER A 218 -2.30 12.74 -8.10
N VAL A 219 -3.44 12.51 -7.44
CA VAL A 219 -4.74 12.34 -8.13
C VAL A 219 -5.20 13.63 -8.77
N GLU A 220 -5.05 14.77 -8.11
CA GLU A 220 -5.37 16.09 -8.69
C GLU A 220 -4.53 16.37 -9.94
N ALA A 221 -3.23 16.08 -9.89
CA ALA A 221 -2.34 16.15 -11.06
C ALA A 221 -2.80 15.27 -12.21
N ARG A 222 -3.18 14.02 -11.91
CA ARG A 222 -3.72 13.11 -12.91
C ARG A 222 -5.01 13.64 -13.54
N VAL A 223 -5.93 14.19 -12.74
CA VAL A 223 -7.21 14.73 -13.23
C VAL A 223 -6.98 15.95 -14.14
N LYS A 224 -6.04 16.84 -13.80
CA LYS A 224 -5.69 17.98 -14.67
C LYS A 224 -5.09 17.57 -16.01
N ARG A 225 -4.29 16.48 -16.04
CA ARG A 225 -3.65 15.96 -17.27
C ARG A 225 -4.61 15.18 -18.18
N ALA A 226 -5.74 14.72 -17.65
CA ALA A 226 -6.72 14.03 -18.48
C ALA A 226 -7.30 15.01 -19.51
N PRO A 227 -7.38 14.64 -20.80
CA PRO A 227 -8.03 15.49 -21.80
C PRO A 227 -9.44 15.83 -21.32
N ARG A 228 -9.81 17.11 -21.34
CA ARG A 228 -11.21 17.49 -21.13
C ARG A 228 -11.98 16.91 -22.30
N ASP A 229 -12.94 16.04 -22.04
CA ASP A 229 -13.90 15.63 -23.07
C ASP A 229 -14.56 16.93 -23.57
N GLU A 230 -14.18 17.39 -24.76
CA GLU A 230 -14.94 18.37 -25.51
C GLU A 230 -16.23 17.65 -25.94
N GLY A 231 -17.32 17.97 -25.24
CA GLY A 231 -18.66 17.43 -25.50
C GLY A 231 -19.28 17.94 -26.79
#